data_AF-A0A7V6NLX5-F1
#
_entry.id   AF-A0A7V6NLX5-F1
#
_cell.length_a   1.000
_cell.length_b   1.000
_cell.length_c   1.000
_cell.angle_alpha   90.00
_cell.angle_beta   90.00
_cell.angle_gamma   90.00
#
_symmetry.space_group_name_H-M   'P 1'
#
loop_
_entity.id
_entity.type
_entity.pdbx_description
1 polymer ?
#
loop_
_entity_poly.entity_id
_entity_poly.type
_entity_poly.pdbx_seq_one_letter_code
_entity_poly.pdbx_strand_id
1 'polypeptide(L)' 'MDCTILIGGEAGQGLDLSSNILEKILKRCGFHVFTYRDYMSRVRGGHNFTQIRFSDKEVYS' A
#
# COMPACT_ATOMS: atom_id res chain seq x y z
N MET A 1 -4.21 -1.20 17.42
CA MET A 1 -3.83 -2.38 16.64
C MET A 1 -3.06 -1.89 15.43
N ASP A 2 -1.76 -2.18 15.34
CA ASP A 2 -0.90 -1.73 14.23
C ASP A 2 -0.66 -2.91 13.27
N CYS A 3 -1.02 -2.75 12.01
CA CYS A 3 -0.93 -3.80 11.01
C CYS A 3 -0.31 -3.26 9.72
N THR A 4 0.59 -4.03 9.14
CA THR A 4 1.29 -3.69 7.90
C THR A 4 1.09 -4.78 6.86
N ILE A 5 0.59 -4.40 5.69
CA ILE A 5 0.36 -5.27 4.55
C ILE A 5 1.38 -4.92 3.48
N LEU A 6 2.19 -5.88 3.06
CA LEU A 6 3.12 -5.71 1.95
C LEU A 6 2.57 -6.44 0.72
N ILE A 7 2.35 -5.69 -0.34
CA ILE A 7 1.85 -6.20 -1.62
C ILE A 7 3.01 -6.08 -2.61
N GLY A 8 3.62 -7.21 -2.95
CA GLY A 8 4.72 -7.29 -3.91
C GLY A 8 4.25 -7.86 -5.24
N GLY A 9 4.80 -7.37 -6.35
CA GLY A 9 4.59 -7.95 -7.67
C GLY A 9 5.33 -7.20 -8.76
N GLU A 10 5.05 -7.58 -10.00
CA GLU A 10 5.68 -6.95 -11.16
C GLU A 10 4.95 -5.66 -11.56
N ALA A 11 5.72 -4.67 -12.02
CA ALA A 11 5.18 -3.44 -12.60
C ALA A 11 4.17 -3.76 -13.72
N GLY A 12 2.95 -3.21 -13.61
CA GLY A 12 1.90 -3.38 -14.62
C GLY A 12 0.84 -4.44 -14.29
N GLN A 13 0.97 -5.19 -13.19
CA GLN A 13 -0.03 -6.18 -12.73
C GLN A 13 -1.24 -5.57 -11.98
N GLY A 14 -1.33 -4.24 -11.88
CA GLY A 14 -2.45 -3.59 -11.17
C GLY A 14 -2.31 -3.56 -9.64
N LEU A 15 -1.08 -3.68 -9.11
CA LEU A 15 -0.76 -3.46 -7.70
C LEU A 15 -1.35 -2.16 -7.15
N ASP A 16 -1.27 -1.11 -7.96
CA ASP A 16 -1.75 0.25 -7.66
C ASP A 16 -3.27 0.34 -7.45
N LEU A 17 -4.03 -0.49 -8.17
CA LEU A 17 -5.48 -0.55 -8.04
C LEU A 17 -5.86 -1.27 -6.73
N SER A 18 -5.19 -2.39 -6.47
CA SER A 18 -5.42 -3.19 -5.26
C SER A 18 -5.11 -2.38 -4.00
N SER A 19 -3.98 -1.67 -3.98
CA SER A 19 -3.61 -0.82 -2.85
C SER A 19 -4.60 0.33 -2.62
N ASN A 20 -5.08 0.97 -3.70
CA ASN A 20 -6.06 2.05 -3.62
C ASN A 20 -7.43 1.58 -3.08
N ILE A 21 -7.89 0.40 -3.49
CA ILE A 21 -9.14 -0.17 -2.99
C ILE A 21 -9.02 -0.47 -1.50
N LEU A 22 -7.91 -1.09 -1.10
CA LEU A 22 -7.66 -1.45 0.29
C LEU A 22 -7.58 -0.19 1.19
N GLU A 23 -6.86 0.83 0.74
CA GLU A 23 -6.75 2.10 1.45
C GLU A 23 -8.13 2.76 1.65
N LYS A 24 -8.98 2.77 0.61
CA LYS A 24 -10.34 3.31 0.71
C LYS A 24 -11.20 2.55 1.71
N ILE A 25 -11.10 1.23 1.76
CA ILE A 25 -11.85 0.39 2.71
C ILE A 25 -11.39 0.71 4.14
N LEU A 26 -10.08 0.71 4.38
CA LEU A 26 -9.50 0.97 5.70
C LEU A 26 -9.83 2.38 6.20
N LYS A 27 -9.76 3.40 5.34
CA LYS A 27 -10.20 4.77 5.67
C LYS A 27 -11.70 4.84 6.01
N ARG A 28 -12.57 4.10 5.29
CA ARG A 28 -14.01 4.04 5.62
C ARG A 28 -14.29 3.34 6.94
N CYS A 29 -13.46 2.38 7.31
CA CYS A 29 -13.54 1.72 8.62
C CYS A 29 -13.07 2.60 9.79
N GLY A 30 -12.58 3.82 9.52
CA GLY A 30 -12.11 4.75 10.55
C GLY A 30 -10.67 4.52 11.00
N PHE A 31 -9.90 3.71 10.27
CA PHE A 31 -8.47 3.51 10.55
C PHE A 31 -7.62 4.58 9.88
N HIS A 32 -6.52 4.93 10.55
CA HIS A 32 -5.47 5.74 9.96
C HIS A 32 -4.61 4.85 9.05
N VAL A 33 -4.50 5.22 7.78
CA VAL A 33 -3.80 4.43 6.76
C VAL A 33 -2.62 5.22 6.21
N PHE A 34 -1.47 4.57 6.14
CA PHE A 34 -0.24 5.07 5.55
C PHE A 34 0.22 4.12 4.45
N THR A 35 0.41 4.63 3.24
CA THR A 35 0.78 3.84 2.08
C THR A 35 2.17 4.25 1.60
N TYR A 36 3.12 3.32 1.66
CA TYR A 36 4.47 3.45 1.14
C TYR A 36 4.61 2.65 -0.15
N ARG A 37 5.04 3.30 -1.24
CA ARG A 37 5.17 2.68 -2.56
C ARG A 37 6.61 2.80 -3.00
N ASP A 38 7.28 1.67 -3.13
CA ASP A 38 8.60 1.61 -3.71
C ASP A 38 8.45 1.29 -5.20
N TYR A 39 8.62 2.32 -6.02
CA TYR A 39 8.61 2.20 -7.47
C TYR A 39 10.03 2.39 -7.98
N MET A 40 10.62 1.32 -8.51
CA MET A 40 11.92 1.44 -9.16
C MET A 40 11.76 2.21 -10.48
N SER A 41 12.71 3.10 -10.78
CA SER A 41 12.74 3.93 -12.01
C SER A 41 13.05 3.12 -13.27
N ARG A 42 12.28 2.04 -13.51
CA ARG A 42 12.38 1.14 -14.66
C ARG A 42 11.01 1.05 -15.32
N VAL A 43 10.99 1.28 -16.63
CA VAL A 43 9.78 1.32 -17.47
C VAL A 43 9.14 -0.07 -17.60
N ARG A 44 9.93 -1.15 -17.55
CA ARG A 44 9.51 -2.57 -17.55
C ARG A 44 10.55 -3.40 -16.80
N GLY A 45 10.08 -4.32 -15.96
CA GLY A 45 10.93 -5.20 -15.15
C GLY A 45 11.46 -4.54 -13.87
N GLY A 46 11.10 -5.13 -12.73
CA GLY A 46 11.43 -4.67 -11.38
C GLY A 46 10.40 -5.19 -10.37
N HIS A 47 10.87 -5.63 -9.20
CA HIS A 47 9.98 -5.98 -8.10
C HIS A 47 9.47 -4.69 -7.46
N ASN A 48 8.26 -4.27 -7.83
CA ASN A 48 7.59 -3.17 -7.17
C ASN A 48 6.85 -3.72 -5.96
N PHE A 49 6.95 -3.02 -4.84
CA PHE A 49 6.19 -3.37 -3.66
C PHE A 49 5.48 -2.13 -3.11
N THR A 50 4.26 -2.35 -2.66
CA THR A 50 3.45 -1.35 -1.98
C THR A 50 3.19 -1.87 -0.58
N GLN A 51 3.62 -1.11 0.41
CA GLN A 51 3.39 -1.39 1.81
C GLN A 51 2.28 -0.47 2.33
N ILE A 52 1.24 -1.04 2.92
CA ILE A 52 0.09 -0.32 3.48
C ILE A 52 0.07 -0.63 4.96
N ARG A 53 0.35 0.37 5.78
CA ARG A 53 0.26 0.30 7.22
C ARG A 53 -1.03 0.97 7.68
N PHE A 54 -1.74 0.34 8.60
CA PHE A 54 -2.96 0.90 9.16
C PHE A 54 -3.05 0.63 10.66
N SER A 55 -3.66 1.59 11.36
CA SER A 55 -3.85 1.51 12.80
C SER A 55 -5.09 2.26 13.25
N ASP A 56 -5.58 1.90 14.43
CA ASP A 56 -6.65 2.61 15.15
C ASP A 56 -6.18 3.95 15.75
N LYS A 57 -4.86 4.19 15.78
CA LYS A 57 -4.22 5.43 16.22
C LYS A 57 -3.52 6.11 15.05
N GLU A 58 -3.21 7.39 15.20
CA GLU A 58 -2.47 8.14 14.17
C GLU A 58 -1.16 7.44 13.79
N VAL A 59 -1.02 7.14 12.50
CA VAL A 59 0.17 6.52 11.92
C VAL A 59 0.93 7.58 11.15
N TYR A 60 2.18 7.84 11.52
CA TYR A 60 3.03 8.86 10.90
C TYR A 60 4.14 8.27 10.00
N SER A 61 4.26 6.94 9.91
CA SER A 61 5.33 6.26 9.16
C SER A 61 4.96 4.89 8.62
#